data_AF-V7BLV9-F1
#
_entry.id   AF-V7BLV9-F1
#
_cell.length_a   1.000
_cell.length_b   1.000
_cell.length_c   1.000
_cell.angle_alpha   90.00
_cell.angle_beta   90.00
_cell.angle_gamma   90.00
#
_symmetry.space_group_name_H-M   'P 1'
#
loop_
_entity.id
_entity.type
_entity.pdbx_description
1 polymer ?
#
loop_
_entity_poly.entity_id
_entity_poly.type
_entity_poly.pdbx_seq_one_letter_code
_entity_poly.pdbx_strand_id
1 'polypeptide(L)'
;MPPQKIEIFKSLEDWAEQNILTLLKPVEKCWQPQDFLPDPSADGFDEQVKELRERAKEIPDDNFVILVGDMITEEALPTYQTMLNTLDAVRDETGSSLTSWAVWTRAWTAEENRHGDLLN
;
A
#
# COMPACT_ATOMS: atom_id res chain seq x y z
N MET A 1 -13.27 14.73 17.01
CA MET A 1 -14.68 14.25 17.04
C MET A 1 -15.24 14.37 18.46
N PRO A 2 -16.56 14.52 18.73
CA PRO A 2 -17.07 14.51 20.11
C PRO A 2 -16.64 13.22 20.85
N PRO A 3 -16.08 13.31 22.07
CA PRO A 3 -15.48 12.14 22.75
C PRO A 3 -16.42 10.94 22.90
N GLN A 4 -17.73 11.18 23.05
CA GLN A 4 -18.73 10.12 23.19
C GLN A 4 -18.86 9.24 21.94
N LYS A 5 -18.48 9.74 20.76
CA LYS A 5 -18.53 8.97 19.51
C LYS A 5 -17.37 7.98 19.36
N ILE A 6 -16.33 8.08 20.18
CA ILE A 6 -15.22 7.12 20.20
C ILE A 6 -15.74 5.71 20.55
N GLU A 7 -16.70 5.63 21.47
CA GLU A 7 -17.31 4.37 21.89
C GLU A 7 -18.03 3.63 20.75
N ILE A 8 -18.47 4.35 19.70
CA ILE A 8 -19.07 3.73 18.51
C ILE A 8 -18.02 2.83 17.82
N PHE A 9 -16.81 3.34 17.58
CA PHE A 9 -15.76 2.58 16.89
C PHE A 9 -15.24 1.42 17.73
N LYS A 10 -15.17 1.58 19.07
CA LYS A 10 -14.88 0.48 19.98
C LYS A 10 -15.93 -0.63 19.89
N SER A 11 -17.22 -0.26 19.86
CA SER A 11 -18.30 -1.23 19.73
C SER A 11 -18.35 -1.93 18.36
N LEU A 12 -17.64 -1.41 17.37
CA LEU A 12 -17.56 -1.93 16.00
C LEU A 12 -16.30 -2.77 15.74
N GLU A 13 -15.44 -3.03 16.73
CA GLU A 13 -14.19 -3.78 16.50
C GLU A 13 -14.42 -5.20 15.96
N ASP A 14 -15.33 -5.97 16.56
CA ASP A 14 -15.68 -7.31 16.09
C ASP A 14 -16.33 -7.27 14.69
N TRP A 15 -17.14 -6.23 14.44
CA TRP A 15 -17.73 -6.03 13.12
C TRP A 15 -16.65 -5.73 12.08
N ALA A 16 -15.68 -4.88 12.40
CA ALA A 16 -14.57 -4.55 11.52
C ALA A 16 -13.68 -5.77 11.26
N GLU A 17 -13.43 -6.61 12.26
CA GLU A 17 -12.72 -7.88 12.08
C GLU A 17 -13.43 -8.77 11.06
N GLN A 18 -14.74 -8.93 11.18
CA GLN A 18 -15.51 -9.86 10.35
C GLN A 18 -15.86 -9.32 8.96
N ASN A 19 -15.85 -8.00 8.77
CA ASN A 19 -16.36 -7.38 7.54
C ASN A 19 -15.35 -6.49 6.81
N ILE A 20 -14.35 -5.93 7.50
CA ILE A 20 -13.33 -5.06 6.92
C ILE A 20 -12.03 -5.82 6.74
N LEU A 21 -11.52 -6.49 7.78
CA LEU A 21 -10.24 -7.20 7.68
C LEU A 21 -10.28 -8.36 6.68
N THR A 22 -11.47 -8.88 6.38
CA THR A 22 -11.68 -9.91 5.36
C THR A 22 -11.42 -9.43 3.93
N LEU A 23 -11.33 -8.11 3.71
CA LEU A 23 -10.97 -7.51 2.42
C LEU A 23 -9.45 -7.46 2.20
N LEU A 24 -8.66 -7.59 3.27
CA LEU A 24 -7.20 -7.68 3.16
C LEU A 24 -6.82 -9.01 2.54
N LYS A 25 -5.83 -8.98 1.65
CA LYS A 25 -5.35 -10.21 1.03
C LYS A 25 -4.26 -10.80 1.92
N PRO A 26 -4.29 -12.11 2.21
CA PRO A 26 -3.18 -12.75 2.91
C PRO A 26 -1.88 -12.54 2.13
N VAL A 27 -0.79 -12.18 2.83
CA VAL A 27 0.52 -11.85 2.23
C VAL A 27 0.98 -12.90 1.22
N GLU A 28 0.83 -14.19 1.57
CA GLU A 28 1.18 -15.34 0.70
C GLU A 28 0.39 -15.42 -0.62
N LYS A 29 -0.69 -14.63 -0.74
CA LYS A 29 -1.53 -14.53 -1.94
C LYS A 29 -1.45 -13.15 -2.60
N CYS A 30 -0.67 -12.23 -2.04
CA CYS A 30 -0.38 -10.94 -2.64
C CYS A 30 0.65 -11.10 -3.75
N TRP A 31 0.49 -10.31 -4.81
CA TRP A 31 1.57 -10.09 -5.76
C TRP A 31 2.71 -9.32 -5.08
N GLN A 32 3.91 -9.38 -5.62
CA GLN A 32 5.05 -8.58 -5.17
C GLN A 32 5.65 -7.82 -6.36
N PRO A 33 6.34 -6.69 -6.15
CA PRO A 33 6.91 -5.90 -7.25
C PRO A 33 7.75 -6.74 -8.22
N GLN A 34 8.52 -7.69 -7.69
CA GLN A 34 9.36 -8.58 -8.49
C GLN A 34 8.58 -9.47 -9.48
N ASP A 35 7.29 -9.73 -9.26
CA ASP A 35 6.44 -10.47 -10.20
C ASP A 35 6.29 -9.74 -11.56
N PHE A 36 6.55 -8.43 -11.59
CA PHE A 36 6.36 -7.56 -12.75
C PHE A 36 7.66 -6.89 -13.24
N LEU A 37 8.77 -7.08 -12.52
CA LEU A 37 10.07 -6.52 -12.87
C LEU A 37 10.99 -7.58 -13.49
N PRO A 38 11.98 -7.18 -14.30
CA PRO A 38 13.04 -8.08 -14.73
C PRO A 38 13.68 -8.81 -13.55
N ASP A 39 13.91 -10.12 -13.69
CA ASP A 39 14.47 -10.94 -12.61
C ASP A 39 16.01 -10.77 -12.57
N PRO A 40 16.56 -10.12 -11.53
CA PRO A 40 18.00 -9.86 -11.43
C PRO A 40 18.84 -11.13 -11.20
N SER A 41 18.19 -12.26 -10.86
CA SER A 41 18.86 -13.54 -10.64
C SER A 41 18.88 -14.43 -11.89
N ALA A 42 18.15 -14.06 -12.95
CA ALA A 42 18.07 -14.82 -14.18
C ALA A 42 19.20 -14.47 -15.16
N ASP A 43 19.70 -15.46 -15.90
CA ASP A 43 20.70 -15.27 -16.97
C ASP A 43 20.25 -14.27 -18.05
N GLY A 44 18.93 -14.06 -18.20
CA GLY A 44 18.31 -13.17 -19.17
C GLY A 44 18.00 -11.75 -18.67
N PHE A 45 18.47 -11.37 -17.47
CA PHE A 45 18.16 -10.06 -16.87
C PHE A 45 18.43 -8.87 -17.82
N ASP A 46 19.61 -8.84 -18.43
CA ASP A 46 20.02 -7.73 -19.31
C ASP A 46 19.09 -7.60 -20.53
N GLU A 47 18.63 -8.71 -21.10
CA GLU A 47 17.71 -8.66 -22.24
C GLU A 47 16.31 -8.22 -21.81
N GLN A 48 15.82 -8.70 -20.66
CA GLN A 48 14.54 -8.25 -20.09
C GLN A 48 14.53 -6.73 -19.82
N VAL A 49 15.63 -6.20 -19.25
CA VAL A 49 15.80 -4.76 -19.03
C VAL A 49 15.84 -4.01 -20.37
N LYS A 50 16.55 -4.55 -21.37
CA LYS A 50 16.61 -3.95 -22.71
C LYS A 50 15.23 -3.90 -23.37
N GLU A 51 14.46 -4.98 -23.34
CA GLU A 51 13.09 -5.03 -23.87
C GLU A 51 12.14 -4.06 -23.16
N LEU A 52 12.25 -3.90 -21.84
CA LEU A 52 11.50 -2.90 -21.09
C LEU A 52 11.83 -1.49 -21.59
N ARG A 53 13.12 -1.16 -21.75
CA ARG A 53 13.57 0.16 -22.20
C ARG A 53 13.19 0.46 -23.65
N GLU A 54 13.20 -0.52 -24.53
CA GLU A 54 12.77 -0.32 -25.92
C GLU A 54 11.27 0.00 -26.00
N ARG A 55 10.42 -0.72 -25.25
CA ARG A 55 8.97 -0.41 -25.17
C ARG A 55 8.72 0.97 -24.57
N ALA A 56 9.49 1.37 -23.55
CA ALA A 56 9.35 2.68 -22.91
C ALA A 56 9.60 3.85 -23.88
N LYS A 57 10.41 3.68 -24.94
CA LYS A 57 10.64 4.72 -25.97
C LYS A 57 9.40 5.02 -26.81
N GLU A 58 8.45 4.09 -26.88
CA GLU A 58 7.21 4.24 -27.64
C GLU A 58 6.10 4.90 -26.80
N ILE A 59 6.35 5.17 -25.51
CA ILE A 59 5.41 5.81 -24.60
C ILE A 59 5.65 7.34 -24.64
N PRO A 60 4.59 8.15 -24.88
CA PRO A 60 4.72 9.61 -24.92
C PRO A 60 5.13 10.23 -23.58
N ASP A 61 5.82 11.37 -23.62
CA ASP A 61 6.22 12.12 -22.43
C ASP A 61 5.03 12.51 -21.54
N ASP A 62 3.88 12.86 -22.13
CA ASP A 62 2.66 13.20 -21.39
C ASP A 62 2.21 12.06 -20.46
N ASN A 63 2.39 10.80 -20.89
CA ASN A 63 2.10 9.64 -20.07
C ASN A 63 3.09 9.51 -18.91
N PHE A 64 4.38 9.75 -19.15
CA PHE A 64 5.40 9.69 -18.10
C PHE A 64 5.22 10.80 -17.05
N VAL A 65 4.78 11.99 -17.44
CA VAL A 65 4.49 13.07 -16.48
C VAL A 65 3.43 12.64 -15.48
N ILE A 66 2.36 12.00 -15.96
CA ILE A 66 1.28 11.48 -15.09
C ILE A 66 1.80 10.32 -14.25
N LEU A 67 2.46 9.35 -14.87
CA LEU A 67 2.96 8.15 -14.19
C LEU A 67 3.97 8.49 -13.07
N VAL A 68 4.84 9.45 -13.30
CA VAL A 68 5.79 9.94 -12.27
C VAL A 68 5.04 10.69 -11.16
N GLY A 69 4.00 11.46 -11.49
CA GLY A 69 3.13 12.09 -10.48
C GLY A 69 2.43 11.06 -9.58
N ASP A 70 1.93 9.97 -10.19
CA ASP A 70 1.32 8.86 -9.47
C ASP A 70 2.34 8.17 -8.55
N MET A 71 3.53 7.82 -9.08
CA MET A 71 4.63 7.23 -8.32
C MET A 71 5.04 8.09 -7.11
N ILE A 72 5.21 9.40 -7.28
CA ILE A 72 5.56 10.34 -6.20
C ILE A 72 4.48 10.35 -5.10
N THR A 73 3.22 10.22 -5.51
CA THR A 73 2.09 10.16 -4.58
C THR A 73 2.15 8.86 -3.76
N GLU A 74 2.36 7.71 -4.41
CA GLU A 74 2.51 6.42 -3.71
C GLU A 74 3.71 6.40 -2.74
N GLU A 75 4.84 6.97 -3.13
CA GLU A 75 6.04 7.10 -2.28
C GLU A 75 5.84 7.98 -1.03
N ALA A 76 4.78 8.79 -1.00
CA ALA A 76 4.43 9.59 0.17
C ALA A 76 3.69 8.81 1.26
N LEU A 77 3.60 7.47 1.14
CA LEU A 77 2.89 6.55 2.04
C LEU A 77 3.06 6.79 3.55
N PRO A 78 4.26 7.13 4.09
CA PRO A 78 4.39 7.45 5.52
C PRO A 78 3.45 8.58 5.98
N THR A 79 3.13 9.52 5.09
CA THR A 79 2.17 10.60 5.36
C THR A 79 0.74 10.07 5.50
N TYR A 80 0.35 9.11 4.67
CA TYR A 80 -1.00 8.54 4.68
C TYR A 80 -1.25 7.67 5.90
N GLN A 81 -0.27 6.82 6.27
CA GLN A 81 -0.36 6.06 7.51
C GLN A 81 -0.40 6.99 8.74
N THR A 82 0.40 8.06 8.74
CA THR A 82 0.36 9.08 9.81
C THR A 82 -1.02 9.71 9.90
N MET A 83 -1.62 10.09 8.75
CA MET A 83 -2.96 10.65 8.69
C MET A 83 -4.00 9.70 9.31
N LEU A 84 -3.99 8.40 8.97
CA LEU A 84 -4.86 7.40 9.58
C LEU A 84 -4.65 7.32 11.11
N ASN A 85 -3.41 7.39 11.56
CA ASN A 85 -3.05 7.40 12.98
C ASN A 85 -3.33 8.73 13.71
N THR A 86 -3.83 9.76 13.01
CA THR A 86 -4.38 10.96 13.65
C THR A 86 -5.89 10.88 13.92
N LEU A 87 -6.57 9.87 13.36
CA LEU A 87 -8.02 9.73 13.49
C LEU A 87 -8.38 9.23 14.89
N ASP A 88 -9.22 10.01 15.59
CA ASP A 88 -9.79 9.63 16.88
C ASP A 88 -10.45 8.23 16.78
N ALA A 89 -10.29 7.41 17.82
CA ALA A 89 -10.87 6.07 17.99
C ALA A 89 -10.30 4.92 17.16
N VAL A 90 -9.60 5.19 16.04
CA VAL A 90 -9.08 4.14 15.15
C VAL A 90 -7.55 4.11 15.05
N ARG A 91 -6.88 5.15 15.55
CA ARG A 91 -5.41 5.23 15.55
C ARG A 91 -4.76 4.08 16.30
N ASP A 92 -3.58 3.69 15.84
CA ASP A 92 -2.72 2.75 16.55
C ASP A 92 -1.96 3.45 17.69
N GLU A 93 -2.35 3.17 18.92
CA GLU A 93 -1.76 3.80 20.12
C GLU A 93 -0.34 3.31 20.44
N THR A 94 0.08 2.15 19.92
CA THR A 94 1.36 1.53 20.28
C THR A 94 2.27 1.25 19.09
N GLY A 95 1.77 1.44 17.86
CA GLY A 95 2.40 0.96 16.63
C GLY A 95 2.26 -0.56 16.42
N SER A 96 1.54 -1.23 17.30
CA SER A 96 1.32 -2.68 17.30
C SER A 96 0.01 -3.09 17.97
N SER A 97 -0.93 -2.15 18.15
CA SER A 97 -2.21 -2.43 18.79
C SER A 97 -2.94 -3.56 18.08
N LEU A 98 -3.62 -4.41 18.85
CA LEU A 98 -4.37 -5.56 18.35
C LEU A 98 -5.81 -5.23 17.95
N THR A 99 -6.25 -3.98 18.14
CA THR A 99 -7.57 -3.53 17.67
C THR A 99 -7.69 -3.71 16.16
N SER A 100 -8.85 -4.12 15.67
CA SER A 100 -9.12 -4.33 14.24
C SER A 100 -8.72 -3.11 13.38
N TRP A 101 -8.95 -1.90 13.89
CA TRP A 101 -8.60 -0.65 13.21
C TRP A 101 -7.08 -0.45 13.01
N ALA A 102 -6.29 -0.75 14.04
CA ALA A 102 -4.83 -0.68 13.96
C ALA A 102 -4.26 -1.79 13.05
N VAL A 103 -4.82 -3.00 13.13
CA VAL A 103 -4.46 -4.11 12.23
C VAL A 103 -4.72 -3.74 10.78
N TRP A 104 -5.89 -3.18 10.47
CA TRP A 104 -6.21 -2.66 9.14
C TRP A 104 -5.20 -1.61 8.69
N THR A 105 -4.93 -0.59 9.53
CA THR A 105 -4.00 0.50 9.19
C THR A 105 -2.63 -0.04 8.80
N ARG A 106 -2.07 -0.97 9.57
CA ARG A 106 -0.76 -1.57 9.27
C ARG A 106 -0.79 -2.47 8.04
N ALA A 107 -1.82 -3.30 7.89
CA ALA A 107 -1.93 -4.21 6.75
C ALA A 107 -2.19 -3.47 5.42
N TRP A 108 -3.07 -2.47 5.42
CA TRP A 108 -3.28 -1.58 4.28
C TRP A 108 -1.97 -0.88 3.91
N THR A 109 -1.24 -0.32 4.89
CA THR A 109 0.07 0.31 4.62
C THR A 109 1.06 -0.70 4.00
N ALA A 110 1.08 -1.94 4.49
CA ALA A 110 1.94 -2.99 3.91
C ALA A 110 1.53 -3.36 2.48
N GLU A 111 0.23 -3.33 2.16
CA GLU A 111 -0.23 -3.53 0.78
C GLU A 111 0.14 -2.36 -0.13
N GLU A 112 -0.06 -1.12 0.31
CA GLU A 112 0.26 0.12 -0.45
C GLU A 112 1.76 0.30 -0.71
N ASN A 113 2.63 -0.14 0.20
CA ASN A 113 4.08 0.00 0.03
C ASN A 113 4.56 -0.58 -1.31
N ARG A 114 3.96 -1.69 -1.73
CA ARG A 114 4.32 -2.38 -2.98
C ARG A 114 3.95 -1.57 -4.23
N HIS A 115 3.05 -0.60 -4.12
CA HIS A 115 2.66 0.26 -5.24
C HIS A 115 3.81 1.21 -5.59
N GLY A 116 4.34 1.94 -4.59
CA GLY A 116 5.53 2.78 -4.75
C GLY A 116 6.74 1.96 -5.23
N ASP A 117 7.01 0.83 -4.58
CA ASP A 117 8.14 -0.05 -4.91
C ASP A 117 8.13 -0.52 -6.39
N LEU A 118 6.95 -0.80 -6.96
CA LEU A 118 6.85 -1.26 -8.35
C LEU A 118 6.98 -0.13 -9.37
N LEU A 119 6.56 1.08 -9.00
CA LEU A 119 6.59 2.24 -9.91
C LEU A 119 7.95 2.95 -9.94
N ASN A 120 8.81 2.74 -8.93
CA ASN A 120 10.16 3.32 -8.82
C ASN A 120 11.19 2.65 -9.74
#